data_AF-A0A7Y4Z6V1-F1
#
_entry.id   AF-A0A7Y4Z6V1-F1
#
_cell.length_a   1.000
_cell.length_b   1.000
_cell.length_c   1.000
_cell.angle_alpha   90.00
_cell.angle_beta   90.00
_cell.angle_gamma   90.00
#
_symmetry.space_group_name_H-M   'P 1'
#
loop_
_entity.id
_entity.type
_entity.pdbx_description
1 polymer ?
#
loop_
_entity_poly.entity_id
_entity_poly.type
_entity_poly.pdbx_seq_one_letter_code
_entity_poly.pdbx_strand_id
1 'polypeptide(L)'
;MGRPENYLKYHDSYENEFSESWLNKLSMFFLIEKQVSGIHLTGKKMRIDAIITPKDKSDWKNKDIAFGIEFKSPTKLDRLHSQTNFMRQCVDYSYTDFKNFGYIPILSCPRFDLDKTYSDNKSLTAFRHFLNSFQVGELDYTYRGLSIIFAEHHFIWEDGIVNEGKHWSLKKNFGSKKYRICPSLIVD
;
A
#
# COMPACT_ATOMS: atom_id res chain seq x y z
N MET A 1 6.22 -16.00 30.96
CA MET A 1 6.42 -14.62 31.42
C MET A 1 5.59 -13.70 30.53
N GLY A 2 4.52 -13.09 31.07
CA GLY A 2 3.70 -12.14 30.32
C GLY A 2 4.46 -10.83 30.10
N ARG A 3 4.36 -10.24 28.90
CA ARG A 3 4.90 -8.90 28.67
C ARG A 3 4.10 -7.89 29.49
N PRO A 4 4.75 -6.95 30.21
CA PRO A 4 4.03 -5.97 31.04
C PRO A 4 3.10 -5.11 30.18
N GLU A 5 1.89 -4.83 30.67
CA GLU A 5 0.82 -4.07 29.97
C GLU A 5 1.31 -2.70 29.45
N ASN A 6 2.25 -2.07 30.14
CA ASN A 6 2.84 -0.79 29.72
C ASN A 6 3.65 -0.87 28.43
N TYR A 7 4.17 -2.05 28.08
CA TYR A 7 4.96 -2.25 26.87
C TYR A 7 4.10 -2.19 25.60
N LEU A 8 2.88 -2.71 25.66
CA LEU A 8 1.92 -2.63 24.55
C LEU A 8 1.47 -1.19 24.32
N LYS A 9 1.14 -0.47 25.40
CA LYS A 9 0.67 0.93 25.35
C LYS A 9 1.69 1.90 24.74
N TYR A 10 2.99 1.70 25.02
CA TYR A 10 4.07 2.51 24.46
C TYR A 10 4.34 2.21 22.98
N HIS A 11 4.14 0.96 22.55
CA HIS A 11 4.32 0.59 21.14
C HIS A 11 3.16 1.04 20.24
N ASP A 12 1.95 1.17 20.80
CA ASP A 12 0.79 1.71 20.10
C ASP A 12 0.90 3.23 19.94
N SER A 13 1.46 3.95 20.92
CA SER A 13 1.67 5.40 20.79
C SER A 13 2.66 5.76 19.67
N TYR A 14 3.74 4.99 19.48
CA TYR A 14 4.69 5.23 18.38
C TYR A 14 4.10 4.94 17.00
N GLU A 15 3.28 3.90 16.87
CA GLU A 15 2.61 3.59 15.59
C GLU A 15 1.55 4.64 15.25
N ASN A 16 0.86 5.15 16.28
CA ASN A 16 -0.05 6.29 16.15
C ASN A 16 0.72 7.55 15.74
N GLU A 17 1.82 7.91 16.40
CA GLU A 17 2.62 9.08 16.01
C GLU A 17 3.20 8.97 14.59
N PHE A 18 3.68 7.78 14.22
CA PHE A 18 4.16 7.50 12.87
C PHE A 18 3.05 7.67 11.83
N SER A 19 1.91 7.03 12.01
CA SER A 19 0.78 7.12 11.08
C SER A 19 0.22 8.54 11.01
N GLU A 20 0.05 9.23 12.13
CA GLU A 20 -0.43 10.62 12.16
C GLU A 20 0.51 11.56 11.40
N SER A 21 1.84 11.39 11.51
CA SER A 21 2.79 12.18 10.72
C SER A 21 2.54 12.05 9.22
N TRP A 22 2.40 10.82 8.72
CA TRP A 22 2.10 10.56 7.30
C TRP A 22 0.74 11.11 6.89
N LEU A 23 -0.29 10.87 7.70
CA LEU A 23 -1.65 11.33 7.40
C LEU A 23 -1.73 12.85 7.37
N ASN A 24 -1.02 13.57 8.25
CA ASN A 24 -0.95 15.02 8.22
C ASN A 24 -0.37 15.54 6.90
N LYS A 25 0.70 14.92 6.40
CA LYS A 25 1.30 15.27 5.10
C LYS A 25 0.37 14.96 3.93
N LEU A 26 -0.25 13.79 3.94
CA LEU A 26 -1.21 13.37 2.92
C LEU A 26 -2.47 14.24 2.90
N SER A 27 -2.88 14.78 4.05
CA SER A 27 -4.11 15.56 4.19
C SER A 27 -4.14 16.81 3.31
N MET A 28 -2.98 17.29 2.84
CA MET A 28 -2.90 18.39 1.88
C MET A 28 -3.54 18.01 0.54
N PHE A 29 -3.30 16.79 0.08
CA PHE A 29 -3.68 16.32 -1.26
C PHE A 29 -4.88 15.35 -1.28
N PHE A 30 -5.14 14.69 -0.14
CA PHE A 30 -6.15 13.64 -0.03
C PHE A 30 -7.17 13.95 1.07
N LEU A 31 -8.41 13.51 0.86
CA LEU A 31 -9.38 13.25 1.91
C LEU A 31 -8.99 11.95 2.62
N ILE A 32 -9.13 11.91 3.94
CA ILE A 32 -8.66 10.79 4.77
C ILE A 32 -9.82 10.27 5.62
N GLU A 33 -10.09 8.98 5.50
CA GLU A 33 -10.98 8.24 6.41
C GLU A 33 -10.15 7.23 7.20
N LYS A 34 -10.19 7.31 8.54
CA LYS A 34 -9.42 6.43 9.42
C LYS A 34 -10.23 5.22 9.87
N GLN A 35 -9.56 4.10 10.10
CA GLN A 35 -10.12 2.90 10.75
C GLN A 35 -11.35 2.35 10.01
N VAL A 36 -11.27 2.27 8.69
CA VAL A 36 -12.39 1.88 7.83
C VAL A 36 -12.59 0.37 7.88
N SER A 37 -13.83 -0.05 8.15
CA SER A 37 -14.18 -1.47 8.23
C SER A 37 -14.58 -2.04 6.85
N GLY A 38 -14.33 -3.33 6.66
CA GLY A 38 -14.70 -4.05 5.45
C GLY A 38 -14.89 -5.55 5.69
N ILE A 39 -15.32 -6.24 4.64
CA ILE A 39 -15.55 -7.69 4.64
C ILE A 39 -14.57 -8.35 3.67
N HIS A 40 -13.69 -9.18 4.19
CA HIS A 40 -12.78 -10.00 3.39
C HIS A 40 -13.56 -11.02 2.56
N LEU A 41 -13.00 -11.48 1.44
CA LEU A 41 -13.63 -12.51 0.60
C LEU A 41 -13.96 -13.84 1.31
N THR A 42 -13.35 -14.10 2.48
CA THR A 42 -13.69 -15.25 3.33
C THR A 42 -14.86 -14.99 4.29
N GLY A 43 -15.48 -13.80 4.24
CA GLY A 43 -16.50 -13.34 5.18
C GLY A 43 -15.94 -12.75 6.48
N LYS A 44 -14.61 -12.77 6.68
CA LYS A 44 -13.97 -12.20 7.87
C LYS A 44 -14.11 -10.68 7.89
N LYS A 45 -14.53 -10.11 9.03
CA LYS A 45 -14.50 -8.66 9.26
C LYS A 45 -13.06 -8.18 9.40
N MET A 46 -12.71 -7.13 8.68
CA MET A 46 -11.39 -6.50 8.71
C MET A 46 -11.54 -4.99 8.88
N ARG A 47 -10.47 -4.33 9.32
CA ARG A 47 -10.40 -2.89 9.48
C ARG A 47 -9.01 -2.43 9.07
N ILE A 48 -8.94 -1.46 8.17
CA ILE A 48 -7.68 -0.87 7.70
C ILE A 48 -7.42 0.46 8.40
N ASP A 49 -6.15 0.82 8.56
CA ASP A 49 -5.77 2.02 9.31
C ASP A 49 -6.30 3.32 8.70
N ALA A 50 -6.16 3.45 7.39
CA ALA A 50 -6.69 4.60 6.66
C ALA A 50 -7.08 4.26 5.22
N ILE A 51 -8.01 5.03 4.69
CA ILE A 51 -8.28 5.13 3.26
C ILE A 51 -8.09 6.59 2.85
N ILE A 52 -7.34 6.80 1.76
CA ILE A 52 -7.12 8.12 1.17
C ILE A 52 -7.78 8.23 -0.19
N THR A 53 -8.43 9.36 -0.45
CA THR A 53 -9.08 9.68 -1.72
C THR A 53 -8.54 11.02 -2.25
N PRO A 54 -8.07 11.12 -3.50
CA PRO A 54 -7.55 12.39 -4.01
C PRO A 54 -8.62 13.48 -3.93
N LYS A 55 -8.25 14.67 -3.44
CA LYS A 55 -9.14 15.85 -3.45
C LYS A 55 -9.39 16.31 -4.89
N ASP A 56 -8.35 16.34 -5.71
CA ASP A 56 -8.45 16.56 -7.15
C ASP A 56 -8.34 15.23 -7.91
N LYS A 57 -9.34 14.97 -8.74
CA LYS A 57 -9.49 13.75 -9.54
C LYS A 57 -9.38 14.01 -11.05
N SER A 58 -9.11 15.25 -11.46
CA SER A 58 -9.10 15.74 -12.85
C SER A 58 -8.21 14.89 -13.76
N ASP A 59 -7.00 14.56 -13.31
CA ASP A 59 -6.00 13.83 -14.10
C ASP A 59 -6.03 12.32 -13.91
N TRP A 60 -6.75 11.81 -12.92
CA TRP A 60 -6.82 10.38 -12.65
C TRP A 60 -7.63 9.65 -13.72
N LYS A 61 -7.15 8.50 -14.20
CA LYS A 61 -7.93 7.65 -15.12
C LYS A 61 -9.20 7.11 -14.46
N ASN A 62 -9.08 6.68 -13.21
CA ASN A 62 -10.20 6.23 -12.40
C ASN A 62 -10.68 7.38 -11.50
N LYS A 63 -11.87 7.91 -11.76
CA LYS A 63 -12.48 8.99 -10.98
C LYS A 63 -12.98 8.54 -9.60
N ASP A 64 -13.04 7.24 -9.38
CA ASP A 64 -13.43 6.64 -8.10
C ASP A 64 -12.20 6.07 -7.36
N ILE A 65 -10.99 6.51 -7.71
CA ILE A 65 -9.78 6.00 -7.09
C ILE A 65 -9.73 6.36 -5.59
N ALA A 66 -9.41 5.35 -4.79
CA ALA A 66 -9.05 5.46 -3.39
C ALA A 66 -7.94 4.44 -3.10
N PHE A 67 -7.17 4.68 -2.04
CA PHE A 67 -6.10 3.79 -1.61
C PHE A 67 -6.26 3.45 -0.14
N GLY A 68 -6.21 2.18 0.21
CA GLY A 68 -6.03 1.76 1.59
C GLY A 68 -4.58 1.94 1.99
N ILE A 69 -4.32 2.30 3.25
CA ILE A 69 -2.97 2.35 3.81
C ILE A 69 -2.94 1.48 5.05
N GLU A 70 -1.99 0.55 5.10
CA GLU A 70 -1.63 -0.15 6.32
C GLU A 70 -0.32 0.43 6.85
N PHE A 71 -0.36 0.92 8.10
CA PHE A 71 0.82 1.45 8.75
C PHE A 71 1.52 0.38 9.58
N LYS A 72 2.85 0.41 9.56
CA LYS A 72 3.65 -0.33 10.53
C LYS A 72 4.83 0.49 10.99
N SER A 73 5.04 0.60 12.31
CA SER A 73 6.26 1.26 12.78
C SER A 73 7.50 0.55 12.21
N PRO A 74 8.47 1.26 11.58
CA PRO A 74 9.69 0.64 11.06
C PRO A 74 10.45 -0.18 12.12
N THR A 75 10.41 0.27 13.37
CA THR A 75 11.03 -0.43 14.52
C THR A 75 10.40 -1.79 14.83
N LYS A 76 9.18 -2.07 14.32
CA LYS A 76 8.50 -3.37 14.46
C LYS A 76 8.76 -4.32 13.28
N LEU A 77 9.53 -3.89 12.28
CA LEU A 77 9.87 -4.67 11.08
C LEU A 77 11.30 -5.25 11.12
N ASP A 78 11.88 -5.38 12.32
CA ASP A 78 13.23 -5.87 12.59
C ASP A 78 13.44 -7.37 12.27
N ARG A 79 12.35 -8.14 12.12
CA ARG A 79 12.38 -9.59 11.89
C ARG A 79 11.58 -9.98 10.66
N LEU A 80 12.09 -10.98 9.93
CA LEU A 80 11.44 -11.55 8.76
C LEU A 80 9.97 -11.94 9.03
N HIS A 81 9.69 -12.57 10.19
CA HIS A 81 8.32 -12.94 10.55
C HIS A 81 7.38 -11.73 10.65
N SER A 82 7.84 -10.61 11.21
CA SER A 82 7.06 -9.37 11.32
C SER A 82 6.81 -8.77 9.94
N GLN A 83 7.82 -8.77 9.08
CA GLN A 83 7.70 -8.31 7.69
C GLN A 83 6.68 -9.17 6.93
N THR A 84 6.79 -10.50 6.98
CA THR A 84 5.86 -11.41 6.30
C THR A 84 4.42 -11.24 6.80
N ASN A 85 4.22 -11.01 8.10
CA ASN A 85 2.89 -10.72 8.64
C ASN A 85 2.33 -9.39 8.12
N PHE A 86 3.16 -8.36 8.01
CA PHE A 86 2.76 -7.06 7.46
C PHE A 86 2.41 -7.16 5.96
N MET A 87 3.22 -7.89 5.18
CA MET A 87 2.91 -8.21 3.78
C MET A 87 1.57 -8.94 3.67
N ARG A 88 1.36 -9.99 4.48
CA ARG A 88 0.12 -10.76 4.49
C ARG A 88 -1.08 -9.87 4.78
N GLN A 89 -0.99 -8.96 5.73
CA GLN A 89 -2.05 -8.00 6.04
C GLN A 89 -2.38 -7.12 4.83
N CYS A 90 -1.38 -6.56 4.15
CA CYS A 90 -1.60 -5.76 2.95
C CYS A 90 -2.32 -6.56 1.85
N VAL A 91 -1.91 -7.81 1.64
CA VAL A 91 -2.57 -8.70 0.67
C VAL A 91 -4.01 -9.02 1.08
N ASP A 92 -4.26 -9.36 2.34
CA ASP A 92 -5.61 -9.63 2.85
C ASP A 92 -6.53 -8.40 2.69
N TYR A 93 -6.03 -7.20 3.00
CA TYR A 93 -6.81 -5.97 2.78
C TYR A 93 -7.11 -5.72 1.31
N SER A 94 -6.21 -6.08 0.40
CA SER A 94 -6.48 -5.94 -1.04
C SER A 94 -7.66 -6.81 -1.48
N TYR A 95 -8.02 -7.83 -0.71
CA TYR A 95 -9.15 -8.73 -0.93
C TYR A 95 -10.35 -8.43 -0.02
N THR A 96 -10.37 -7.25 0.58
CA THR A 96 -11.44 -6.77 1.46
C THR A 96 -12.31 -5.75 0.73
N ASP A 97 -13.63 -5.96 0.79
CA ASP A 97 -14.63 -4.99 0.36
C ASP A 97 -14.84 -3.97 1.48
N PHE A 98 -14.26 -2.78 1.32
CA PHE A 98 -14.36 -1.72 2.31
C PHE A 98 -15.63 -0.91 2.12
N LYS A 99 -16.31 -0.62 3.23
CA LYS A 99 -17.58 0.11 3.22
C LYS A 99 -17.46 1.42 2.45
N ASN A 100 -18.30 1.60 1.42
CA ASN A 100 -18.34 2.75 0.50
C ASN A 100 -17.18 2.86 -0.51
N PHE A 101 -16.18 1.97 -0.45
CA PHE A 101 -14.99 2.02 -1.31
C PHE A 101 -14.83 0.80 -2.22
N GLY A 102 -15.41 -0.35 -1.86
CA GLY A 102 -15.21 -1.57 -2.63
C GLY A 102 -13.82 -2.17 -2.39
N TYR A 103 -13.31 -2.85 -3.42
CA TYR A 103 -11.95 -3.38 -3.45
C TYR A 103 -10.99 -2.34 -4.01
N ILE A 104 -10.07 -1.89 -3.18
CA ILE A 104 -9.11 -0.83 -3.51
C ILE A 104 -7.67 -1.32 -3.43
N PRO A 105 -6.72 -0.69 -4.14
CA PRO A 105 -5.30 -0.94 -3.94
C PRO A 105 -4.87 -0.57 -2.52
N ILE A 106 -3.91 -1.32 -1.99
CA ILE A 106 -3.38 -1.13 -0.64
C ILE A 106 -1.94 -0.65 -0.72
N LEU A 107 -1.60 0.33 0.10
CA LEU A 107 -0.27 0.89 0.24
C LEU A 107 0.30 0.43 1.57
N SER A 108 1.47 -0.19 1.52
CA SER A 108 2.28 -0.37 2.72
C SER A 108 2.97 0.95 3.08
N CYS A 109 2.95 1.29 4.37
CA CYS A 109 3.73 2.38 4.91
C CYS A 109 4.38 1.96 6.24
N PRO A 110 5.71 1.87 6.35
CA PRO A 110 6.71 2.19 5.33
C PRO A 110 6.70 1.16 4.18
N ARG A 111 7.46 1.47 3.13
CA ARG A 111 7.77 0.51 2.05
C ARG A 111 8.40 -0.76 2.60
N PHE A 112 8.35 -1.84 1.82
CA PHE A 112 9.06 -3.06 2.17
C PHE A 112 10.56 -2.90 1.92
N ASP A 113 11.35 -3.12 2.97
CA ASP A 113 12.79 -3.32 2.89
C ASP A 113 13.05 -4.80 3.14
N LEU A 114 13.40 -5.54 2.08
CA LEU A 114 13.88 -6.91 2.26
C LEU A 114 15.27 -6.81 2.89
N ASP A 115 15.55 -7.68 3.85
CA ASP A 115 16.86 -7.72 4.51
C ASP A 115 17.99 -7.69 3.46
N LYS A 116 18.86 -6.67 3.57
CA LYS A 116 20.00 -6.42 2.67
C LYS A 116 20.99 -7.59 2.66
N THR A 117 20.95 -8.42 3.69
CA THR A 117 21.78 -9.61 3.81
C THR A 117 21.37 -10.72 2.82
N TYR A 118 20.14 -10.67 2.27
CA TYR A 118 19.55 -11.78 1.51
C TYR A 118 18.91 -11.41 0.17
N SER A 119 18.85 -10.13 -0.22
CA SER A 119 18.19 -9.73 -1.46
C SER A 119 19.09 -8.89 -2.36
N ASP A 120 19.35 -9.40 -3.56
CA ASP A 120 19.84 -8.55 -4.66
C ASP A 120 18.70 -7.69 -5.20
N ASN A 121 19.04 -6.63 -5.96
CA ASN A 121 18.04 -5.72 -6.53
C ASN A 121 17.00 -6.48 -7.37
N LYS A 122 17.41 -7.53 -8.11
CA LYS A 122 16.49 -8.32 -8.95
C LYS A 122 15.41 -9.01 -8.14
N SER A 123 15.77 -9.58 -6.99
CA SER A 123 14.85 -10.26 -6.08
C SER A 123 13.85 -9.28 -5.47
N LEU A 124 14.32 -8.08 -5.11
CA LEU A 124 13.46 -7.01 -4.61
C LEU A 124 12.49 -6.49 -5.68
N THR A 125 12.97 -6.30 -6.92
CA THR A 125 12.13 -5.96 -8.07
C THR A 125 11.06 -7.02 -8.30
N ALA A 126 11.46 -8.29 -8.39
CA ALA A 126 10.53 -9.41 -8.59
C ALA A 126 9.48 -9.49 -7.47
N PHE A 127 9.89 -9.28 -6.23
CA PHE A 127 9.01 -9.23 -5.07
C PHE A 127 7.99 -8.08 -5.15
N ARG A 128 8.41 -6.88 -5.54
CA ARG A 128 7.50 -5.73 -5.74
C ARG A 128 6.53 -5.96 -6.90
N HIS A 129 6.96 -6.62 -7.97
CA HIS A 129 6.06 -7.06 -9.05
C HIS A 129 5.04 -8.09 -8.55
N PHE A 130 5.47 -9.04 -7.72
CA PHE A 130 4.59 -10.01 -7.10
C PHE A 130 3.52 -9.32 -6.22
N LEU A 131 3.90 -8.38 -5.36
CA LEU A 131 2.95 -7.60 -4.56
C LEU A 131 1.99 -6.76 -5.42
N ASN A 132 2.50 -6.13 -6.48
CA ASN A 132 1.68 -5.38 -7.43
C ASN A 132 0.62 -6.28 -8.11
N SER A 133 0.88 -7.59 -8.28
CA SER A 133 -0.12 -8.51 -8.82
C SER A 133 -1.38 -8.60 -7.94
N PHE A 134 -1.25 -8.36 -6.64
CA PHE A 134 -2.33 -8.25 -5.66
C PHE A 134 -2.91 -6.83 -5.52
N GLN A 135 -2.36 -5.85 -6.23
CA GLN A 135 -2.59 -4.42 -6.03
C GLN A 135 -2.10 -3.90 -4.68
N VAL A 136 -0.97 -4.45 -4.22
CA VAL A 136 -0.22 -3.87 -3.10
C VAL A 136 0.91 -3.01 -3.68
N GLY A 137 0.88 -1.73 -3.35
CA GLY A 137 1.91 -0.73 -3.63
C GLY A 137 2.56 -0.22 -2.35
N GLU A 138 3.36 0.82 -2.48
CA GLU A 138 4.14 1.41 -1.41
C GLU A 138 3.85 2.92 -1.33
N LEU A 139 3.76 3.44 -0.10
CA LEU A 139 3.76 4.87 0.19
C LEU A 139 5.12 5.23 0.82
N ASP A 140 5.89 6.08 0.15
CA ASP A 140 7.25 6.42 0.59
C ASP A 140 7.67 7.85 0.21
N TYR A 141 8.74 8.33 0.85
CA TYR A 141 9.49 9.50 0.41
C TYR A 141 10.60 9.07 -0.54
N THR A 142 10.52 9.51 -1.80
CA THR A 142 11.59 9.29 -2.78
C THR A 142 12.40 10.56 -2.99
N TYR A 143 13.42 10.49 -3.85
CA TYR A 143 14.16 11.67 -4.30
C TYR A 143 13.27 12.71 -5.00
N ARG A 144 12.04 12.33 -5.37
CA ARG A 144 11.05 13.19 -6.00
C ARG A 144 9.95 13.68 -5.05
N GLY A 145 9.98 13.26 -3.79
CA GLY A 145 8.99 13.65 -2.79
C GLY A 145 8.07 12.52 -2.33
N LEU A 146 6.94 12.89 -1.73
CA LEU A 146 5.93 11.95 -1.21
C LEU A 146 5.25 11.24 -2.38
N SER A 147 5.40 9.92 -2.46
CA SER A 147 5.07 9.14 -3.65
C SER A 147 4.20 7.92 -3.36
N ILE A 148 3.29 7.60 -4.28
CA ILE A 148 2.58 6.32 -4.38
C ILE A 148 3.23 5.51 -5.50
N ILE A 149 3.78 4.34 -5.17
CA ILE A 149 4.63 3.55 -6.07
C ILE A 149 4.09 2.12 -6.19
N PHE A 150 4.07 1.59 -7.41
CA PHE A 150 3.79 0.18 -7.66
C PHE A 150 4.95 -0.45 -8.44
N ALA A 151 5.28 -1.71 -8.13
CA ALA A 151 6.33 -2.46 -8.83
C ALA A 151 7.63 -1.65 -9.06
N GLU A 152 8.11 -1.00 -7.99
CA GLU A 152 9.38 -0.25 -7.89
C GLU A 152 9.50 1.06 -8.68
N HIS A 153 9.11 1.08 -9.96
CA HIS A 153 9.33 2.21 -10.85
C HIS A 153 8.04 2.88 -11.35
N HIS A 154 6.87 2.32 -11.04
CA HIS A 154 5.60 2.92 -11.46
C HIS A 154 5.12 3.92 -10.42
N PHE A 155 5.57 5.17 -10.59
CA PHE A 155 5.08 6.31 -9.82
C PHE A 155 3.66 6.62 -10.27
N ILE A 156 2.68 6.28 -9.45
CA ILE A 156 1.28 6.55 -9.73
C ILE A 156 0.97 8.03 -9.47
N TRP A 157 1.49 8.55 -8.36
CA TRP A 157 1.28 9.91 -7.89
C TRP A 157 2.49 10.36 -7.06
N GLU A 158 2.80 11.66 -7.09
CA GLU A 158 3.95 12.26 -6.43
C GLU A 158 3.70 13.74 -6.12
N ASP A 159 3.80 14.16 -4.85
CA ASP A 159 3.74 15.57 -4.40
C ASP A 159 2.63 16.42 -5.07
N GLY A 160 1.46 15.82 -5.27
CA GLY A 160 0.28 16.46 -5.86
C GLY A 160 0.10 16.20 -7.36
N ILE A 161 1.09 15.63 -8.04
CA ILE A 161 1.09 15.37 -9.48
C ILE A 161 0.67 13.92 -9.75
N VAL A 162 -0.30 13.74 -10.65
CA VAL A 162 -0.72 12.42 -11.14
C VAL A 162 0.19 11.98 -12.28
N ASN A 163 1.00 10.96 -12.03
CA ASN A 163 1.96 10.41 -12.98
C ASN A 163 1.32 9.27 -13.78
N GLU A 164 1.64 8.01 -13.49
CA GLU A 164 1.03 6.86 -14.18
C GLU A 164 -0.45 6.66 -13.84
N GLY A 165 -0.95 7.26 -12.76
CA GLY A 165 -2.37 7.25 -12.39
C GLY A 165 -3.31 7.80 -13.46
N LYS A 166 -2.80 8.59 -14.42
CA LYS A 166 -3.55 9.06 -15.60
C LYS A 166 -3.78 7.98 -16.66
N HIS A 167 -3.06 6.86 -16.57
CA HIS A 167 -3.11 5.75 -17.52
C HIS A 167 -3.54 4.42 -16.88
N TRP A 168 -3.40 4.28 -15.57
CA TRP A 168 -3.73 3.06 -14.82
C TRP A 168 -5.06 3.24 -14.08
N SER A 169 -6.02 2.33 -14.32
CA SER A 169 -7.31 2.41 -13.63
C SER A 169 -7.24 1.91 -12.19
N LEU A 170 -6.26 1.03 -11.90
CA LEU A 170 -6.07 0.38 -10.60
C LEU A 170 -7.33 -0.30 -10.04
N LYS A 171 -8.32 -0.60 -10.87
CA LYS A 171 -9.51 -1.37 -10.47
C LYS A 171 -9.13 -2.84 -10.27
N LYS A 172 -9.56 -3.42 -9.15
CA LYS A 172 -9.39 -4.85 -8.91
C LYS A 172 -10.24 -5.64 -9.89
N ASN A 173 -9.60 -6.53 -10.64
CA ASN A 173 -10.29 -7.48 -11.50
C ASN A 173 -10.22 -8.85 -10.85
N PHE A 174 -11.37 -9.43 -10.49
CA PHE A 174 -11.47 -10.82 -10.08
C PHE A 174 -11.62 -11.69 -11.33
N GLY A 175 -10.75 -12.71 -11.49
CA GLY A 175 -10.71 -13.55 -12.68
C GLY A 175 -9.55 -13.25 -13.63
N SER A 176 -9.47 -13.98 -14.74
CA SER A 176 -8.32 -13.98 -15.64
C SER A 176 -8.07 -12.61 -16.27
N LYS A 177 -7.02 -11.93 -15.78
CA LYS A 177 -6.32 -10.90 -16.57
C LYS A 177 -5.86 -11.59 -17.87
N LYS A 178 -6.41 -11.18 -19.02
CA LYS A 178 -5.70 -11.40 -20.29
C LYS A 178 -4.38 -10.63 -20.17
N TYR A 179 -3.29 -11.34 -19.93
CA TYR A 179 -1.96 -10.76 -20.02
C TYR A 179 -1.79 -10.24 -21.45
N ARG A 180 -1.88 -8.92 -21.64
CA ARG A 180 -1.23 -8.30 -22.80
C ARG A 180 0.25 -8.27 -22.44
N ILE A 181 1.00 -9.18 -23.04
CA ILE A 181 2.46 -9.15 -23.05
C ILE A 181 2.86 -7.79 -23.66
N CYS A 182 3.70 -7.01 -22.97
CA CYS A 182 4.33 -5.84 -23.56
C CYS A 182 5.16 -6.27 -24.77
N PRO A 183 4.97 -5.70 -25.97
CA PRO A 183 5.72 -6.09 -27.18
C PRO A 183 7.24 -5.89 -27.11
N SER A 184 7.75 -5.19 -26.09
CA SER A 184 9.16 -4.84 -25.96
C SER A 184 10.08 -5.96 -25.45
N LEU A 185 9.58 -7.20 -25.35
CA LEU A 185 10.37 -8.38 -24.94
C LEU A 185 10.42 -9.49 -26.00
N ILE A 186 10.02 -9.20 -27.24
CA ILE A 186 10.35 -10.06 -28.38
C ILE A 186 11.67 -9.51 -28.94
N VAL A 187 12.78 -10.15 -28.53
CA VAL A 187 14.06 -10.03 -29.24
C VAL A 187 14.10 -11.26 -30.14
N ASP A 188 14.20 -11.03 -31.45
CA ASP A 188 14.45 -12.08 -32.45
C ASP A 188 15.79 -12.79 -32.21
#